data_AF-A0A7V9EII0-F1
#
_entry.id   AF-A0A7V9EII0-F1
#
_cell.length_a   1.000
_cell.length_b   1.000
_cell.length_c   1.000
_cell.angle_alpha   90.00
_cell.angle_beta   90.00
_cell.angle_gamma   90.00
#
_symmetry.space_group_name_H-M   'P 1'
#
loop_
_entity.id
_entity.type
_entity.pdbx_description
1 polymer ?
#
loop_
_entity_poly.entity_id
_entity_poly.type
_entity_poly.pdbx_seq_one_letter_code
_entity_poly.pdbx_strand_id
1 'polypeptide(L)'
;MTASSRDQFLHLVDWRRRVFSLYDEVRAAPEPEAGWAAWRDGRDDLFAAHPQSPLTTEGRAAFEGIDYFPYRPDARVAATVVEAEAAHYDIATSGGSSFGFTRWATAGFELEGTELALELYWLDGYGGGLFVPFRDLTSGHQTYGAGRYLLDTVKGADLGTVDDKLVLDFNFAYNPSCAYDPKWVCPLAPPPNRLAVAIEAGEKDPAKTSGAPAEQTDIDAATR
;
A
#
# COMPACT_ATOMS: atom_id res chain seq x y z
N MET A 1 -25.51 -15.79 6.22
CA MET A 1 -24.81 -16.65 7.20
C MET A 1 -23.43 -16.05 7.42
N THR A 2 -23.09 -15.61 8.62
CA THR A 2 -21.75 -15.15 8.94
C THR A 2 -20.78 -16.32 8.88
N ALA A 3 -19.63 -16.16 8.22
CA ALA A 3 -18.60 -17.20 8.19
C ALA A 3 -18.17 -17.53 9.62
N SER A 4 -17.88 -18.81 9.90
CA SER A 4 -17.29 -19.20 11.19
C SER A 4 -15.95 -18.51 11.39
N SER A 5 -15.56 -18.22 12.64
CA SER A 5 -14.23 -17.69 12.96
C SER A 5 -13.10 -18.56 12.39
N ARG A 6 -13.31 -19.89 12.33
CA ARG A 6 -12.37 -20.82 11.67
C ARG A 6 -12.21 -20.51 10.19
N ASP A 7 -13.32 -20.34 9.48
CA ASP A 7 -13.29 -20.09 8.03
C ASP A 7 -12.69 -18.71 7.75
N GLN A 8 -12.92 -17.72 8.64
CA GLN A 8 -12.29 -16.41 8.56
C GLN A 8 -10.75 -16.50 8.61
N PHE A 9 -10.19 -17.23 9.58
CA PHE A 9 -8.73 -17.38 9.68
C PHE A 9 -8.14 -18.17 8.51
N LEU A 10 -8.80 -19.25 8.07
CA LEU A 10 -8.32 -20.03 6.92
C LEU A 10 -8.34 -19.21 5.63
N HIS A 11 -9.40 -18.44 5.39
CA HIS A 11 -9.45 -17.53 4.26
C HIS A 11 -8.38 -16.44 4.37
N LEU A 12 -8.09 -15.90 5.56
CA LEU A 12 -7.03 -14.90 5.73
C LEU A 12 -5.65 -15.48 5.42
N VAL A 13 -5.37 -16.72 5.84
CA VAL A 13 -4.15 -17.42 5.47
C VAL A 13 -4.07 -17.63 3.96
N ASP A 14 -5.18 -18.01 3.31
CA ASP A 14 -5.23 -18.16 1.86
C ASP A 14 -4.97 -16.85 1.11
N TRP A 15 -5.63 -15.76 1.53
CA TRP A 15 -5.41 -14.42 1.00
C TRP A 15 -3.93 -14.04 1.06
N ARG A 16 -3.29 -14.21 2.23
CA ARG A 16 -1.87 -13.90 2.38
C ARG A 16 -1.04 -14.72 1.41
N ARG A 17 -1.21 -16.05 1.35
CA ARG A 17 -0.45 -16.89 0.42
C ARG A 17 -0.56 -16.40 -1.03
N ARG A 18 -1.76 -16.05 -1.48
CA ARG A 18 -1.97 -15.52 -2.84
C ARG A 18 -1.27 -14.18 -3.05
N VAL A 19 -1.34 -13.26 -2.10
CA VAL A 19 -0.60 -11.98 -2.20
C VAL A 19 0.91 -12.24 -2.28
N PHE A 20 1.46 -13.12 -1.45
CA PHE A 20 2.87 -13.50 -1.53
C PHE A 20 3.21 -14.07 -2.92
N SER A 21 2.38 -14.96 -3.46
CA SER A 21 2.57 -15.50 -4.81
C SER A 21 2.52 -14.44 -5.91
N LEU A 22 1.63 -13.44 -5.82
CA LEU A 22 1.60 -12.34 -6.78
C LEU A 22 2.93 -11.59 -6.80
N TYR A 23 3.50 -11.29 -5.63
CA TYR A 23 4.78 -10.60 -5.57
C TYR A 23 5.99 -11.49 -5.93
N ASP A 24 5.90 -12.81 -5.73
CA ASP A 24 6.86 -13.76 -6.29
C ASP A 24 6.86 -13.72 -7.83
N GLU A 25 5.67 -13.70 -8.45
CA GLU A 25 5.53 -13.58 -9.90
C GLU A 25 6.04 -12.24 -10.42
N VAL A 26 5.77 -11.14 -9.72
CA VAL A 26 6.31 -9.81 -10.07
C VAL A 26 7.84 -9.82 -10.07
N ARG A 27 8.46 -10.39 -9.03
CA ARG A 27 9.93 -10.46 -8.94
C ARG A 27 10.54 -11.40 -9.98
N ALA A 28 9.79 -12.41 -10.43
CA ALA A 28 10.22 -13.35 -11.46
C ALA A 28 9.92 -12.86 -12.89
N ALA A 29 9.13 -11.80 -13.06
CA ALA A 29 8.73 -11.30 -14.36
C ALA A 29 9.95 -10.79 -15.14
N PRO A 30 10.03 -11.07 -16.46
CA PRO A 30 11.16 -10.66 -17.29
C PRO A 30 11.21 -9.14 -17.47
N GLU A 31 10.05 -8.48 -17.46
CA GLU A 31 9.92 -7.04 -17.61
C GLU A 31 9.02 -6.49 -16.49
N PRO A 32 9.40 -5.37 -15.85
CA PRO A 32 8.63 -4.78 -14.76
C PRO A 32 7.16 -4.50 -15.08
N GLU A 33 6.86 -3.97 -16.27
CA GLU A 33 5.49 -3.67 -16.69
C GLU A 33 4.63 -4.93 -16.86
N ALA A 34 5.23 -6.04 -17.32
CA ALA A 34 4.53 -7.30 -17.43
C ALA A 34 4.19 -7.88 -16.05
N GLY A 35 5.13 -7.77 -15.10
CA GLY A 35 4.88 -8.12 -13.70
C GLY A 35 3.77 -7.26 -13.09
N TRP A 36 3.77 -5.96 -13.37
CA TRP A 36 2.71 -5.04 -12.93
C TRP A 36 1.34 -5.40 -13.49
N ALA A 37 1.25 -5.72 -14.79
CA ALA A 37 -0.01 -6.12 -15.41
C ALA A 37 -0.55 -7.42 -14.77
N ALA A 38 0.29 -8.45 -14.60
CA ALA A 38 -0.11 -9.69 -13.95
C ALA A 38 -0.53 -9.49 -12.48
N TRP A 39 0.17 -8.62 -11.76
CA TRP A 39 -0.17 -8.25 -10.39
C TRP A 39 -1.52 -7.54 -10.31
N ARG A 40 -1.83 -6.63 -11.24
CA ARG A 40 -3.14 -5.96 -11.32
C ARG A 40 -4.26 -6.98 -11.53
N ASP A 41 -4.12 -7.86 -12.53
CA ASP A 41 -5.11 -8.88 -12.83
C ASP A 41 -5.35 -9.79 -11.62
N GLY A 42 -4.29 -10.27 -10.98
CA GLY A 42 -4.39 -11.12 -9.79
C GLY A 42 -4.99 -10.40 -8.58
N ARG A 43 -4.78 -9.10 -8.46
CA ARG A 43 -5.43 -8.29 -7.41
C ARG A 43 -6.91 -8.05 -7.69
N ASP A 44 -7.29 -7.78 -8.93
CA ASP A 44 -8.68 -7.66 -9.33
C ASP A 44 -9.44 -8.97 -9.07
N ASP A 45 -8.84 -10.12 -9.39
CA ASP A 45 -9.39 -11.44 -9.06
C ASP A 45 -9.61 -11.64 -7.55
N LEU A 46 -8.61 -11.27 -6.74
CA LEU A 46 -8.72 -11.32 -5.28
C LEU A 46 -9.86 -10.43 -4.77
N PHE A 47 -9.99 -9.21 -5.29
CA PHE A 47 -11.00 -8.25 -4.87
C PHE A 47 -12.41 -8.67 -5.29
N ALA A 48 -12.57 -9.20 -6.50
CA ALA A 48 -13.86 -9.66 -7.00
C ALA A 48 -14.35 -10.92 -6.27
N ALA A 49 -13.48 -11.94 -6.16
CA ALA A 49 -13.92 -13.28 -5.81
C ALA A 49 -13.61 -13.70 -4.37
N HIS A 50 -12.51 -13.23 -3.77
CA HIS A 50 -12.02 -13.83 -2.53
C HIS A 50 -12.88 -13.46 -1.29
N PRO A 51 -13.15 -14.37 -0.35
CA PRO A 51 -13.93 -14.07 0.86
C PRO A 51 -13.34 -12.97 1.77
N GLN A 52 -12.02 -12.73 1.67
CA GLN A 52 -11.30 -11.68 2.40
C GLN A 52 -11.16 -10.37 1.63
N SER A 53 -11.83 -10.22 0.48
CA SER A 53 -11.82 -8.94 -0.24
C SER A 53 -12.16 -7.77 0.70
N PRO A 54 -11.45 -6.64 0.59
CA PRO A 54 -11.70 -5.49 1.42
C PRO A 54 -12.98 -4.74 1.03
N LEU A 55 -13.56 -5.03 -0.14
CA LEU A 55 -14.78 -4.40 -0.63
C LEU A 55 -15.97 -4.65 0.29
N THR A 56 -16.86 -3.66 0.38
CA THR A 56 -18.21 -3.84 0.93
C THR A 56 -19.00 -4.82 0.05
N THR A 57 -20.11 -5.36 0.57
CA THR A 57 -21.00 -6.22 -0.23
C THR A 57 -21.51 -5.51 -1.48
N GLU A 58 -21.89 -4.24 -1.33
CA GLU A 58 -22.35 -3.38 -2.43
C GLU A 58 -21.21 -3.06 -3.40
N GLY A 59 -20.04 -2.69 -2.88
CA GLY A 59 -18.85 -2.40 -3.67
C GLY A 59 -18.40 -3.59 -4.51
N ARG A 60 -18.48 -4.82 -3.97
CA ARG A 60 -18.18 -6.04 -4.73
C ARG A 60 -19.18 -6.30 -5.85
N ALA A 61 -20.46 -5.99 -5.65
CA ALA A 61 -21.48 -6.20 -6.66
C ALA A 61 -21.32 -5.25 -7.87
N ALA A 62 -20.71 -4.08 -7.65
CA ALA A 62 -20.43 -3.07 -8.67
C ALA A 62 -18.94 -3.02 -9.09
N PHE A 63 -18.13 -4.01 -8.69
CA PHE A 63 -16.70 -4.00 -8.92
C PHE A 63 -16.36 -4.36 -10.37
N GLU A 64 -15.69 -3.44 -11.07
CA GLU A 64 -15.24 -3.61 -12.45
C GLU A 64 -13.70 -3.70 -12.57
N GLY A 65 -12.99 -3.67 -11.44
CA GLY A 65 -11.53 -3.59 -11.36
C GLY A 65 -11.08 -2.40 -10.51
N ILE A 66 -9.87 -2.48 -9.98
CA ILE A 66 -9.22 -1.35 -9.32
C ILE A 66 -8.71 -0.39 -10.40
N ASP A 67 -8.91 0.93 -10.22
CA ASP A 67 -8.35 1.93 -11.14
C ASP A 67 -6.91 2.26 -10.76
N TYR A 68 -6.07 2.36 -11.79
CA TYR A 68 -4.65 2.64 -11.70
C TYR A 68 -4.28 3.83 -12.60
N PHE A 69 -3.19 4.50 -12.27
CA PHE A 69 -2.46 5.25 -13.28
C PHE A 69 -1.84 4.29 -14.31
N PRO A 70 -1.57 4.75 -15.55
CA PRO A 70 -0.76 3.99 -16.50
C PRO A 70 0.60 3.62 -15.90
N TYR A 71 1.18 2.51 -16.33
CA TYR A 71 2.51 2.13 -15.88
C TYR A 71 3.55 3.18 -16.30
N ARG A 72 4.42 3.53 -15.34
CA ARG A 72 5.44 4.56 -15.47
C ARG A 72 6.82 3.99 -15.14
N PRO A 73 7.66 3.66 -16.15
CA PRO A 73 8.98 3.11 -15.90
C PRO A 73 9.90 4.02 -15.07
N ASP A 74 9.69 5.33 -15.16
CA ASP A 74 10.42 6.35 -14.39
C ASP A 74 9.96 6.44 -12.92
N ALA A 75 8.84 5.82 -12.57
CA ALA A 75 8.36 5.67 -11.19
C ALA A 75 8.92 4.44 -10.47
N ARG A 76 9.82 3.68 -11.13
CA ARG A 76 10.58 2.58 -10.55
C ARG A 76 12.02 3.01 -10.27
N VAL A 77 12.40 3.08 -9.01
CA VAL A 77 13.70 3.59 -8.56
C VAL A 77 14.44 2.58 -7.68
N ALA A 78 15.77 2.60 -7.75
CA ALA A 78 16.63 1.83 -6.87
C ALA A 78 17.17 2.76 -5.76
N ALA A 79 16.64 2.60 -4.54
CA ALA A 79 16.91 3.48 -3.42
C ALA A 79 18.11 3.01 -2.58
N THR A 80 18.97 3.96 -2.20
CA THR A 80 20.08 3.72 -1.28
C THR A 80 19.54 3.74 0.15
N VAL A 81 19.74 2.64 0.88
CA VAL A 81 19.31 2.51 2.28
C VAL A 81 20.46 2.90 3.20
N VAL A 82 20.20 3.84 4.10
CA VAL A 82 21.15 4.29 5.12
C VAL A 82 20.51 4.10 6.49
N GLU A 83 21.22 3.44 7.41
CA GLU A 83 20.76 3.26 8.79
C GLU A 83 20.48 4.63 9.43
N ALA A 84 19.37 4.71 10.15
CA ALA A 84 18.95 5.90 10.87
C ALA A 84 18.95 5.61 12.37
N GLU A 85 19.03 6.66 13.19
CA GLU A 85 18.82 6.50 14.62
C GLU A 85 17.45 5.86 14.88
N ALA A 86 17.44 4.77 15.66
CA ALA A 86 16.24 4.04 15.95
C ALA A 86 15.23 4.92 16.71
N ALA A 87 14.01 5.01 16.20
CA ALA A 87 12.95 5.79 16.83
C ALA A 87 11.63 5.02 16.78
N HIS A 88 10.97 4.93 17.93
CA HIS A 88 9.65 4.30 18.06
C HIS A 88 8.55 5.26 17.62
N TYR A 89 7.60 4.75 16.85
CA TYR A 89 6.43 5.46 16.36
C TYR A 89 5.18 4.64 16.66
N ASP A 90 4.24 5.26 17.36
CA ASP A 90 2.86 4.78 17.41
C ASP A 90 2.13 5.36 16.20
N ILE A 91 2.17 4.64 15.08
CA ILE A 91 1.51 5.10 13.85
C ILE A 91 0.00 4.96 14.05
N ALA A 92 -0.68 6.10 14.05
CA ALA A 92 -2.13 6.19 14.14
C ALA A 92 -2.83 5.42 13.00
N THR A 93 -4.03 4.96 13.27
CA THR A 93 -4.86 4.21 12.33
C THR A 93 -6.16 4.95 12.02
N SER A 94 -6.82 4.58 10.93
CA SER A 94 -8.17 5.05 10.59
C SER A 94 -9.22 4.82 11.69
N GLY A 95 -9.00 3.85 12.59
CA GLY A 95 -9.93 3.49 13.68
C GLY A 95 -9.62 4.12 15.04
N GLY A 96 -8.66 5.04 15.13
CA GLY A 96 -8.29 5.71 16.39
C GLY A 96 -7.39 4.91 17.34
N SER A 97 -6.96 3.71 16.95
CA SER A 97 -5.87 2.96 17.61
C SER A 97 -4.52 3.23 16.93
N SER A 98 -3.42 2.69 17.47
CA SER A 98 -2.09 2.77 16.85
C SER A 98 -1.45 1.38 16.73
N PHE A 99 -0.52 1.26 15.78
CA PHE A 99 0.43 0.16 15.71
C PHE A 99 1.83 0.69 16.03
N GLY A 100 2.60 -0.06 16.81
CA GLY A 100 4.00 0.26 17.10
C GLY A 100 4.89 -0.08 15.91
N PHE A 101 5.74 0.86 15.51
CA PHE A 101 6.78 0.67 14.52
C PHE A 101 8.08 1.32 14.96
N THR A 102 9.21 0.70 14.62
CA THR A 102 10.53 1.27 14.81
C THR A 102 11.10 1.73 13.46
N ARG A 103 11.39 3.02 13.31
CA ARG A 103 12.24 3.49 12.21
C ARG A 103 13.64 2.94 12.40
N TRP A 104 14.22 2.32 11.36
CA TRP A 104 15.58 1.78 11.40
C TRP A 104 16.49 2.33 10.31
N ALA A 105 15.92 2.87 9.23
CA ALA A 105 16.69 3.41 8.11
C ALA A 105 15.89 4.46 7.33
N THR A 106 16.59 5.12 6.40
CA THR A 106 16.02 5.99 5.39
C THR A 106 16.44 5.48 4.01
N ALA A 107 15.51 5.44 3.07
CA ALA A 107 15.75 5.14 1.66
C ALA A 107 15.80 6.45 0.85
N GLY A 108 16.99 6.81 0.36
CA GLY A 108 17.19 7.96 -0.52
C GLY A 108 17.16 7.56 -1.99
N PHE A 109 16.44 8.31 -2.82
CA PHE A 109 16.26 8.05 -4.25
C PHE A 109 16.00 9.34 -5.03
N GLU A 110 16.12 9.27 -6.35
CA GLU A 110 15.73 10.35 -7.25
C GLU A 110 14.49 9.91 -8.04
N LEU A 111 13.47 10.77 -8.10
CA LEU A 111 12.27 10.56 -8.88
C LEU A 111 12.01 11.82 -9.71
N GLU A 112 11.90 11.68 -11.03
CA GLU A 112 11.69 12.80 -11.96
C GLU A 112 12.68 13.98 -11.76
N GLY A 113 13.96 13.68 -11.47
CA GLY A 113 14.97 14.73 -11.23
C GLY A 113 14.91 15.37 -9.85
N THR A 114 14.06 14.88 -8.95
CA THR A 114 13.94 15.37 -7.57
C THR A 114 14.53 14.35 -6.60
N GLU A 115 15.48 14.77 -5.78
CA GLU A 115 15.99 13.97 -4.66
C GLU A 115 14.92 13.87 -3.56
N LEU A 116 14.56 12.65 -3.19
CA LEU A 116 13.53 12.33 -2.21
C LEU A 116 14.06 11.28 -1.23
N ALA A 117 13.39 11.18 -0.09
CA ALA A 117 13.67 10.15 0.89
C ALA A 117 12.39 9.67 1.57
N LEU A 118 12.38 8.40 1.97
CA LEU A 118 11.34 7.80 2.79
C LEU A 118 11.98 7.13 4.01
N GLU A 119 11.42 7.35 5.20
CA GLU A 119 11.75 6.55 6.37
C GLU A 119 11.23 5.11 6.20
N LEU A 120 12.06 4.16 6.63
CA LEU A 120 11.78 2.74 6.63
C LEU A 120 11.41 2.28 8.04
N TYR A 121 10.19 1.78 8.19
CA TYR A 121 9.65 1.35 9.47
C TYR A 121 9.62 -0.17 9.58
N TRP A 122 9.98 -0.71 10.74
CA TRP A 122 9.83 -2.11 11.09
C TRP A 122 8.63 -2.27 12.01
N LEU A 123 7.72 -3.22 11.72
CA LEU A 123 6.56 -3.49 12.57
C LEU A 123 6.97 -4.12 13.90
N ASP A 124 6.57 -3.52 15.03
CA ASP A 124 6.85 -4.02 16.37
C ASP A 124 5.85 -5.11 16.78
N GLY A 125 5.99 -6.27 16.13
CA GLY A 125 5.21 -7.46 16.42
C GLY A 125 5.96 -8.72 16.03
N TYR A 126 5.51 -9.88 16.50
CA TYR A 126 6.17 -11.17 16.23
C TYR A 126 6.37 -11.45 14.73
N GLY A 127 5.44 -11.01 13.89
CA GLY A 127 5.54 -11.14 12.44
C GLY A 127 6.60 -10.24 11.79
N GLY A 128 7.02 -9.16 12.47
CA GLY A 128 7.94 -8.15 11.95
C GLY A 128 7.48 -7.56 10.60
N GLY A 129 8.44 -7.02 9.85
CA GLY A 129 8.27 -6.61 8.46
C GLY A 129 8.56 -5.13 8.22
N LEU A 130 9.28 -4.85 7.14
CA LEU A 130 9.39 -3.52 6.55
C LEU A 130 8.03 -3.04 6.06
N PHE A 131 7.70 -1.82 6.45
CA PHE A 131 6.49 -1.10 6.10
C PHE A 131 6.84 0.31 5.65
N VAL A 132 6.36 0.71 4.47
CA VAL A 132 6.63 2.03 3.87
C VAL A 132 5.30 2.63 3.41
N PRO A 133 4.56 3.29 4.31
CA PRO A 133 3.43 4.13 3.92
C PRO A 133 3.93 5.47 3.42
N PHE A 134 3.21 6.10 2.50
CA PHE A 134 3.51 7.45 2.07
C PHE A 134 2.25 8.23 1.68
N ARG A 135 2.38 9.55 1.73
CA ARG A 135 1.46 10.50 1.06
C ARG A 135 2.27 11.33 0.08
N ASP A 136 1.58 11.86 -0.91
CA ASP A 136 2.14 12.71 -1.95
C ASP A 136 1.08 13.74 -2.40
N LEU A 137 1.40 14.64 -3.32
CA LEU A 137 0.47 15.70 -3.74
C LEU A 137 -0.78 15.20 -4.48
N THR A 138 -0.83 13.93 -4.90
CA THR A 138 -2.04 13.31 -5.44
C THR A 138 -3.04 12.89 -4.35
N SER A 139 -2.59 12.77 -3.09
CA SER A 139 -3.40 12.27 -1.97
C SER A 139 -4.57 13.21 -1.67
N GLY A 140 -5.79 12.68 -1.70
CA GLY A 140 -7.02 13.45 -1.49
C GLY A 140 -7.59 14.09 -2.77
N HIS A 141 -6.85 14.04 -3.87
CA HIS A 141 -7.25 14.60 -5.18
C HIS A 141 -7.43 13.52 -6.24
N GLN A 142 -6.42 12.67 -6.46
CA GLN A 142 -6.47 11.54 -7.40
C GLN A 142 -6.28 10.19 -6.70
N THR A 143 -5.65 10.17 -5.53
CA THR A 143 -5.38 8.96 -4.72
C THR A 143 -5.98 9.09 -3.32
N TYR A 144 -6.04 7.98 -2.58
CA TYR A 144 -6.67 7.94 -1.26
C TYR A 144 -6.05 8.97 -0.29
N GLY A 145 -6.91 9.73 0.39
CA GLY A 145 -6.49 10.90 1.20
C GLY A 145 -5.51 10.59 2.33
N ALA A 146 -5.63 9.41 2.95
CA ALA A 146 -4.77 9.00 4.06
C ALA A 146 -3.39 8.47 3.61
N GLY A 147 -3.18 8.30 2.31
CA GLY A 147 -1.95 7.78 1.72
C GLY A 147 -2.08 6.35 1.20
N ARG A 148 -0.97 5.85 0.66
CA ARG A 148 -0.84 4.52 0.05
C ARG A 148 0.33 3.78 0.67
N TYR A 149 0.39 2.47 0.45
CA TYR A 149 1.51 1.65 0.88
C TYR A 149 2.37 1.29 -0.32
N LEU A 150 3.66 1.55 -0.18
CA LEU A 150 4.66 1.19 -1.18
C LEU A 150 5.24 -0.19 -0.88
N LEU A 151 5.49 -0.50 0.40
CA LEU A 151 5.94 -1.80 0.88
C LEU A 151 5.19 -2.20 2.15
N ASP A 152 4.89 -3.49 2.28
CA ASP A 152 4.28 -4.14 3.45
C ASP A 152 4.69 -5.62 3.43
N THR A 153 5.97 -5.86 3.75
CA THR A 153 6.62 -7.18 3.61
C THR A 153 5.98 -8.26 4.49
N VAL A 154 5.38 -7.89 5.62
CA VAL A 154 4.63 -8.85 6.44
C VAL A 154 3.42 -9.38 5.67
N LYS A 155 2.85 -8.62 4.75
CA LYS A 155 1.80 -9.07 3.83
C LYS A 155 2.32 -9.54 2.47
N GLY A 156 3.64 -9.62 2.30
CA GLY A 156 4.30 -10.08 1.08
C GLY A 156 4.47 -9.00 0.01
N ALA A 157 4.11 -7.74 0.30
CA ALA A 157 4.18 -6.65 -0.67
C ALA A 157 5.58 -6.02 -0.69
N ASP A 158 6.45 -6.54 -1.55
CA ASP A 158 7.77 -6.00 -1.83
C ASP A 158 8.36 -6.47 -3.17
N LEU A 159 9.36 -5.76 -3.66
CA LEU A 159 10.01 -6.04 -4.94
C LEU A 159 11.48 -6.47 -4.81
N GLY A 160 11.95 -6.71 -3.58
CA GLY A 160 13.34 -7.06 -3.30
C GLY A 160 14.34 -5.94 -3.56
N THR A 161 15.56 -6.34 -3.92
CA THR A 161 16.71 -5.45 -4.13
C THR A 161 17.35 -5.66 -5.49
N VAL A 162 18.02 -4.62 -6.00
CA VAL A 162 18.87 -4.67 -7.20
C VAL A 162 20.17 -3.94 -6.87
N ASP A 163 21.32 -4.57 -7.13
CA ASP A 163 22.64 -4.00 -6.84
C ASP A 163 22.77 -3.40 -5.42
N ASP A 164 22.32 -4.17 -4.41
CA ASP A 164 22.27 -3.77 -2.99
C ASP A 164 21.40 -2.55 -2.67
N LYS A 165 20.55 -2.10 -3.61
CA LYS A 165 19.56 -1.04 -3.43
C LYS A 165 18.16 -1.60 -3.31
N LEU A 166 17.34 -0.98 -2.47
CA LEU A 166 15.94 -1.34 -2.31
C LEU A 166 15.14 -0.89 -3.54
N VAL A 167 14.38 -1.80 -4.15
CA VAL A 167 13.50 -1.44 -5.27
C VAL A 167 12.24 -0.78 -4.71
N LEU A 168 12.04 0.48 -5.08
CA LEU A 168 10.82 1.24 -4.81
C LEU A 168 10.13 1.49 -6.14
N ASP A 169 8.99 0.86 -6.37
CA ASP A 169 8.21 1.04 -7.58
C ASP A 169 6.82 1.56 -7.25
N PHE A 170 6.60 2.85 -7.49
CA PHE A 170 5.35 3.51 -7.16
C PHE A 170 4.18 3.01 -8.01
N ASN A 171 4.42 2.26 -9.11
CA ASN A 171 3.36 1.60 -9.87
C ASN A 171 2.64 0.50 -9.07
N PHE A 172 3.28 -0.03 -8.03
CA PHE A 172 2.71 -1.02 -7.12
C PHE A 172 2.14 -0.40 -5.85
N ALA A 173 2.21 0.94 -5.70
CA ALA A 173 1.61 1.64 -4.57
C ALA A 173 0.10 1.36 -4.52
N TYR A 174 -0.37 0.85 -3.39
CA TYR A 174 -1.76 0.39 -3.26
C TYR A 174 -2.47 1.04 -2.08
N ASN A 175 -3.80 1.13 -2.20
CA ASN A 175 -4.63 1.70 -1.16
C ASN A 175 -4.77 0.73 0.02
N PRO A 176 -4.75 1.24 1.27
CA PRO A 176 -5.11 0.43 2.43
C PRO A 176 -6.56 -0.07 2.34
N SER A 177 -6.86 -1.19 3.00
CA SER A 177 -8.22 -1.77 2.98
C SER A 177 -9.31 -0.80 3.46
N CYS A 178 -8.97 0.14 4.36
CA CYS A 178 -9.89 1.17 4.84
C CYS A 178 -10.32 2.17 3.77
N ALA A 179 -9.63 2.25 2.63
CA ALA A 179 -10.06 3.04 1.48
C ALA A 179 -11.31 2.44 0.81
N TYR A 180 -11.54 1.14 0.97
CA TYR A 180 -12.66 0.41 0.36
C TYR A 180 -13.80 0.15 1.33
N ASP A 181 -13.51 -0.04 2.62
CA ASP A 181 -14.50 -0.28 3.67
C ASP A 181 -13.98 0.24 5.02
N PRO A 182 -14.68 1.19 5.68
CA PRO A 182 -14.23 1.82 6.92
C PRO A 182 -14.19 0.86 8.12
N LYS A 183 -14.72 -0.37 8.01
CA LYS A 183 -14.56 -1.39 9.06
C LYS A 183 -13.10 -1.77 9.29
N TRP A 184 -12.22 -1.54 8.31
CA TRP A 184 -10.81 -1.84 8.42
C TRP A 184 -10.03 -0.72 9.10
N VAL A 185 -9.08 -1.13 9.92
CA VAL A 185 -8.20 -0.24 10.68
C VAL A 185 -6.81 -0.32 10.08
N CYS A 186 -6.33 0.76 9.47
CA CYS A 186 -5.09 0.77 8.70
C CYS A 186 -4.15 1.88 9.14
N PRO A 187 -2.83 1.64 9.26
CA PRO A 187 -1.83 2.66 9.59
C PRO A 187 -1.83 3.84 8.59
N LEU A 188 -1.68 5.06 9.11
CA LEU A 188 -1.53 6.26 8.29
C LEU A 188 -0.07 6.50 7.88
N ALA A 189 0.16 7.32 6.84
CA ALA A 189 1.50 7.78 6.50
C ALA A 189 2.01 8.84 7.52
N PRO A 190 3.12 8.59 8.24
CA PRO A 190 3.71 9.55 9.16
C PRO A 190 4.19 10.82 8.43
N PRO A 191 4.32 11.97 9.13
CA PRO A 191 4.77 13.22 8.53
C PRO A 191 6.09 13.13 7.72
N PRO A 192 7.13 12.40 8.16
CA PRO A 192 8.35 12.23 7.39
C PRO A 192 8.16 11.57 6.02
N ASN A 193 7.13 10.73 5.84
CA ASN A 193 6.82 10.07 4.57
C ASN A 193 5.71 10.80 3.78
N ARG A 194 5.58 12.11 3.95
CA ARG A 194 4.71 12.97 3.13
C ARG A 194 5.57 13.71 2.12
N LEU A 195 5.59 13.21 0.89
CA LEU A 195 6.39 13.75 -0.20
C LEU A 195 5.73 15.01 -0.79
N ALA A 196 6.55 16.01 -1.12
CA ALA A 196 6.09 17.28 -1.68
C ALA A 196 6.02 17.28 -3.23
N VAL A 197 5.91 16.10 -3.83
CA VAL A 197 5.76 15.89 -5.28
C VAL A 197 4.47 15.14 -5.57
N ALA A 198 3.94 15.23 -6.79
CA ALA A 198 2.81 14.42 -7.22
C ALA A 198 3.31 13.09 -7.80
N ILE A 199 2.79 11.96 -7.33
CA ILE A 199 3.16 10.63 -7.82
C ILE A 199 1.97 9.98 -8.53
N GLU A 200 1.86 10.23 -9.83
CA GLU A 200 0.85 9.68 -10.73
C GLU A 200 1.20 8.26 -11.20
N ALA A 201 1.45 7.36 -10.24
CA ALA A 201 1.71 5.95 -10.45
C ALA A 201 0.99 5.15 -9.36
N GLY A 202 0.56 3.91 -9.63
CA GLY A 202 -0.14 3.04 -8.67
C GLY A 202 -1.65 3.24 -8.62
N GLU A 203 -2.28 2.80 -7.54
CA GLU A 203 -3.74 2.88 -7.38
C GLU A 203 -4.25 4.31 -7.21
N LYS A 204 -5.41 4.57 -7.80
CA LYS A 204 -6.20 5.79 -7.61
C LYS A 204 -7.24 5.61 -6.51
N ASP A 205 -7.91 6.71 -6.17
CA ASP A 205 -8.95 6.74 -5.15
C ASP A 205 -10.19 5.89 -5.56
N PRO A 206 -10.58 4.86 -4.78
CA PRO A 206 -11.75 4.03 -5.08
C PRO A 206 -13.08 4.81 -4.99
N ALA A 207 -13.13 5.89 -4.20
CA ALA A 207 -14.33 6.72 -4.06
C ALA A 207 -14.57 7.65 -5.26
N LYS A 208 -13.57 7.84 -6.12
CA LYS A 208 -13.67 8.72 -7.31
C LYS A 208 -13.85 7.97 -8.61
N THR A 209 -13.76 6.65 -8.55
CA THR A 209 -13.77 5.74 -9.70
C THR A 209 -15.08 4.96 -9.79
N SER A 210 -15.66 4.61 -8.65
CA SER A 210 -17.09 4.35 -8.56
C SER A 210 -17.83 5.69 -8.54
N GLY A 211 -18.88 5.89 -9.35
CA GLY A 211 -19.69 7.11 -9.35
C GLY A 211 -20.49 7.37 -8.06
N ALA A 212 -20.01 6.93 -6.90
CA ALA A 212 -20.57 7.19 -5.60
C ALA A 212 -20.14 8.59 -5.11
N PRO A 213 -21.04 9.35 -4.46
CA PRO A 213 -20.69 10.66 -3.92
C PRO A 213 -19.65 10.51 -2.80
N ALA A 214 -18.55 11.25 -2.91
CA ALA A 214 -17.50 11.30 -1.91
C ALA A 214 -18.05 11.85 -0.57
N GLU A 215 -18.04 11.05 0.49
CA GLU A 215 -18.18 11.57 1.85
C GLU A 215 -16.78 11.97 2.34
N GLN A 216 -16.55 13.28 2.38
CA GLN A 216 -15.29 13.89 2.80
C GLN A 216 -15.07 13.61 4.29
N THR A 217 -14.34 12.55 4.61
CA THR A 217 -13.86 12.35 5.99
C THR A 217 -12.64 13.24 6.18
N ASP A 218 -12.79 14.27 7.01
CA ASP A 218 -11.73 15.18 7.40
C ASP A 218 -10.70 14.45 8.28
N ILE A 219 -9.67 13.87 7.64
CA ILE A 219 -8.60 13.11 8.30
C ILE A 219 -7.56 14.03 8.96
N ASP A 220 -7.65 15.36 8.78
CA ASP A 220 -6.68 16.31 9.32
C ASP A 220 -6.76 16.50 10.85
N ALA A 221 -7.77 15.93 11.51
CA ALA A 221 -7.93 16.01 12.96
C ALA A 221 -7.06 15.02 13.77
N ALA A 222 -6.46 14.00 13.14
CA ALA A 222 -5.76 12.92 13.86
C ALA A 222 -4.24 13.11 14.05
N THR A 223 -3.69 14.28 13.68
CA THR A 223 -2.24 14.56 13.75
C THR A 223 -1.87 15.87 14.45
N ARG A 224 -2.58 16.22 15.54
CA ARG A 224 -2.07 17.21 16.51
C ARG A 224 -1.60 16.53 17.78
#